data_AF-A0A371IRU5-F1
#
_entry.id   AF-A0A371IRU5-F1
#
_cell.length_a   1.000
_cell.length_b   1.000
_cell.length_c   1.000
_cell.angle_alpha   90.00
_cell.angle_beta   90.00
_cell.angle_gamma   90.00
#
_symmetry.space_group_name_H-M   'P 1'
#
loop_
_entity.id
_entity.type
_entity.pdbx_description
1 polymer ?
#
loop_
_entity_poly.entity_id
_entity_poly.type
_entity_poly.pdbx_seq_one_letter_code
_entity_poly.pdbx_strand_id
1 'polypeptide(L)'
;MKFKLRRKGEGKNKSIKTELTLTIVFFAVFCCLFLGAITSYLNYKSSNNVLSKTVVETTKQAAKTVSQKIINVQNAAIQTGIIKEISDPKISKEEKQSIISRQEKLYGLSIGQIMDVNGKELFSGKDYSGRDYFKISMSGKVYLSSPVLSKVTGQLTLVVSAPIWENGVQGGKIIGVVTFDPDKDLLNEIVADIKIGEKSYAYLLNNEGTTIAHKNTSLINEENTIKQSETNKSLVPFAEADKKLISGQAGCADVESNGQGWVLGYAPVENSNGWGVGVMVNKDDFLGEMYTSIITTIILAIVFTILAFIVAMRLSNKIGNPLKECSERLKKLAEGDLNSETT
;
A
#
# COMPACT_ATOMS: atom_id res chain seq x y z
N MET A 1 22.35 -80.33 -29.11
CA MET A 1 21.88 -79.23 -28.23
C MET A 1 21.69 -77.99 -29.09
N LYS A 2 20.45 -77.69 -29.52
CA LYS A 2 20.14 -76.58 -30.44
C LYS A 2 19.92 -75.29 -29.64
N PHE A 3 20.77 -74.29 -29.85
CA PHE A 3 20.57 -72.93 -29.31
C PHE A 3 19.41 -72.25 -30.03
N LYS A 4 18.35 -71.91 -29.29
CA LYS A 4 17.22 -71.10 -29.72
C LYS A 4 17.60 -69.63 -29.49
N LEU A 5 18.01 -68.91 -30.53
CA LEU A 5 18.18 -67.45 -30.47
C LEU A 5 16.81 -66.77 -30.52
N ARG A 6 16.53 -66.01 -29.47
CA ARG A 6 15.34 -65.20 -29.20
C ARG A 6 15.27 -64.06 -30.24
N ARG A 7 14.23 -64.02 -31.07
CA ARG A 7 13.90 -62.83 -31.89
C ARG A 7 13.48 -61.69 -30.94
N LYS A 8 14.27 -60.62 -30.91
CA LYS A 8 13.93 -59.35 -30.26
C LYS A 8 12.93 -58.63 -31.18
N GLY A 9 11.77 -58.25 -30.64
CA GLY A 9 10.67 -57.66 -31.41
C GLY A 9 11.10 -56.40 -32.15
N GLU A 10 10.75 -56.33 -33.44
CA GLU A 10 10.87 -55.15 -34.29
C GLU A 10 9.95 -54.05 -33.74
N GLY A 11 10.54 -52.94 -33.29
CA GLY A 11 9.78 -51.71 -33.04
C GLY A 11 9.25 -51.18 -34.37
N LYS A 12 7.94 -50.92 -34.46
CA LYS A 12 7.33 -50.25 -35.62
C LYS A 12 8.10 -48.95 -35.93
N ASN A 13 8.85 -48.94 -37.03
CA ASN A 13 9.50 -47.72 -37.54
C ASN A 13 8.43 -46.67 -37.82
N LYS A 14 8.50 -45.52 -37.13
CA LYS A 14 7.61 -44.39 -37.35
C LYS A 14 7.86 -43.83 -38.76
N SER A 15 6.80 -43.38 -39.45
CA SER A 15 6.95 -42.71 -40.75
C SER A 15 7.73 -41.40 -40.57
N ILE A 16 8.62 -41.05 -41.52
CA ILE A 16 9.40 -39.79 -41.54
C ILE A 16 8.47 -38.58 -41.33
N LYS A 17 7.26 -38.62 -41.90
CA LYS A 17 6.22 -37.62 -41.71
C LYS A 17 5.80 -37.45 -40.24
N THR A 18 5.61 -38.57 -39.53
CA THR A 18 5.23 -38.57 -38.12
C THR A 18 6.36 -38.04 -37.25
N GLU A 19 7.59 -38.44 -37.54
CA GLU A 19 8.79 -38.00 -36.81
C GLU A 19 9.02 -36.49 -36.97
N LEU A 20 8.95 -35.97 -38.20
CA LEU A 20 9.10 -34.54 -38.48
C LEU A 20 8.00 -33.69 -37.83
N THR A 21 6.75 -34.17 -37.88
CA THR A 21 5.62 -33.48 -37.22
C THR A 21 5.80 -33.45 -35.70
N LEU A 22 6.19 -34.58 -35.09
CA LEU A 22 6.38 -34.65 -33.64
C LEU A 22 7.50 -33.73 -33.16
N THR A 23 8.62 -33.66 -33.88
CA THR A 23 9.75 -32.80 -33.49
C THR A 23 9.39 -31.32 -33.56
N ILE A 24 8.69 -30.87 -34.62
CA ILE A 24 8.26 -29.47 -34.75
C ILE A 24 7.26 -29.10 -33.67
N VAL A 25 6.24 -29.95 -33.46
CA VAL A 25 5.21 -29.70 -32.44
C VAL A 25 5.82 -29.71 -31.05
N PHE A 26 6.71 -30.67 -30.76
CA PHE A 26 7.44 -30.71 -29.48
C PHE A 26 8.23 -29.43 -29.25
N PHE A 27 8.98 -28.97 -30.25
CA PHE A 27 9.75 -27.73 -30.14
C PHE A 27 8.86 -26.51 -29.95
N ALA A 28 7.74 -26.41 -30.69
CA ALA A 28 6.78 -25.32 -30.54
C ALA A 28 6.13 -25.31 -29.15
N VAL A 29 5.68 -26.45 -28.65
CA VAL A 29 5.12 -26.59 -27.30
C VAL A 29 6.16 -26.25 -26.24
N PHE A 30 7.39 -26.74 -26.40
CA PHE A 30 8.49 -26.42 -25.50
C PHE A 30 8.76 -24.92 -25.45
N CYS A 31 8.86 -24.25 -26.60
CA CYS A 31 9.04 -22.81 -26.68
C CYS A 31 7.88 -22.05 -26.02
N CYS A 32 6.62 -22.42 -26.31
CA CYS A 32 5.45 -21.78 -25.72
C CYS A 32 5.41 -21.93 -24.19
N LEU A 33 5.67 -23.13 -23.68
CA LEU A 33 5.69 -23.39 -22.23
C LEU A 33 6.85 -22.66 -21.56
N PHE A 34 8.04 -22.70 -22.15
CA PHE A 34 9.22 -22.04 -21.60
C PHE A 34 9.06 -20.52 -21.57
N LEU A 35 8.66 -19.91 -22.71
CA LEU A 35 8.42 -18.47 -22.78
C LEU A 35 7.22 -18.04 -21.92
N GLY A 36 6.15 -18.84 -21.90
CA GLY A 36 4.98 -18.61 -21.07
C GLY A 36 5.31 -18.62 -19.58
N ALA A 37 6.10 -19.59 -19.12
CA ALA A 37 6.56 -19.68 -17.73
C ALA A 37 7.47 -18.50 -17.35
N ILE A 38 8.46 -18.16 -18.20
CA ILE A 38 9.34 -17.01 -17.97
C ILE A 38 8.55 -15.71 -17.92
N THR A 39 7.67 -15.49 -18.89
CA THR A 39 6.86 -14.27 -18.96
C THR A 39 5.93 -14.16 -17.75
N SER A 40 5.29 -15.25 -17.36
CA SER A 40 4.41 -15.28 -16.18
C SER A 40 5.17 -14.99 -14.89
N TYR A 41 6.37 -15.58 -14.73
CA TYR A 41 7.24 -15.31 -13.58
C TYR A 41 7.71 -13.86 -13.53
N LEU A 42 8.18 -13.32 -14.67
CA LEU A 42 8.61 -11.92 -14.77
C LEU A 42 7.45 -10.96 -14.51
N ASN A 43 6.26 -11.26 -15.02
CA ASN A 43 5.05 -10.47 -14.77
C ASN A 43 4.66 -10.52 -13.29
N TYR A 44 4.66 -11.70 -12.66
CA TYR A 44 4.39 -11.83 -11.22
C TYR A 44 5.38 -11.03 -10.36
N LYS A 45 6.68 -11.14 -10.66
CA LYS A 45 7.72 -10.39 -9.94
C LYS A 45 7.60 -8.88 -10.17
N SER A 46 7.37 -8.46 -11.42
CA SER A 46 7.19 -7.05 -11.76
C SER A 46 5.96 -6.46 -11.08
N SER A 47 4.83 -7.17 -11.12
CA SER A 47 3.57 -6.73 -10.51
C SER A 47 3.68 -6.59 -8.99
N ASN A 48 4.33 -7.53 -8.30
CA ASN A 48 4.60 -7.39 -6.87
C ASN A 48 5.54 -6.21 -6.56
N ASN A 49 6.60 -6.01 -7.35
CA ASN A 49 7.48 -4.86 -7.17
C ASN A 49 6.77 -3.52 -7.38
N VAL A 50 5.91 -3.43 -8.40
CA VAL A 50 5.09 -2.25 -8.67
C VAL A 50 4.10 -2.04 -7.54
N LEU A 51 3.44 -3.10 -7.04
CA LEU A 51 2.54 -3.03 -5.89
C LEU A 51 3.27 -2.48 -4.66
N SER A 52 4.38 -3.11 -4.24
CA SER A 52 5.16 -2.67 -3.08
C SER A 52 5.62 -1.22 -3.22
N LYS A 53 6.15 -0.83 -4.39
CA LYS A 53 6.57 0.55 -4.65
C LYS A 53 5.40 1.53 -4.60
N THR A 54 4.27 1.17 -5.22
CA THR A 54 3.06 2.00 -5.22
C THR A 54 2.59 2.20 -3.80
N VAL A 55 2.43 1.13 -3.02
CA VAL A 55 2.04 1.17 -1.61
C VAL A 55 2.96 2.09 -0.80
N VAL A 56 4.28 1.93 -0.90
CA VAL A 56 5.25 2.79 -0.19
C VAL A 56 5.07 4.26 -0.55
N GLU A 57 5.03 4.59 -1.84
CA GLU A 57 4.94 5.98 -2.28
C GLU A 57 3.58 6.61 -1.97
N THR A 58 2.48 5.87 -2.08
CA THR A 58 1.15 6.33 -1.68
C THR A 58 1.05 6.51 -0.17
N THR A 59 1.66 5.63 0.63
CA THR A 59 1.68 5.77 2.09
C THR A 59 2.51 6.98 2.52
N LYS A 60 3.66 7.24 1.88
CA LYS A 60 4.42 8.48 2.09
C LYS A 60 3.62 9.72 1.73
N GLN A 61 2.92 9.70 0.60
CA GLN A 61 2.06 10.81 0.19
C GLN A 61 0.91 11.02 1.17
N ALA A 62 0.30 9.95 1.66
CA ALA A 62 -0.70 10.00 2.71
C ALA A 62 -0.16 10.62 4.01
N ALA A 63 1.00 10.16 4.48
CA ALA A 63 1.70 10.74 5.63
C ALA A 63 2.00 12.24 5.44
N LYS A 64 2.41 12.64 4.24
CA LYS A 64 2.61 14.06 3.90
C LYS A 64 1.31 14.87 3.96
N THR A 65 0.20 14.31 3.48
CA THR A 65 -1.13 14.95 3.57
C THR A 65 -1.56 15.13 5.03
N VAL A 66 -1.36 14.11 5.87
CA VAL A 66 -1.62 14.20 7.32
C VAL A 66 -0.76 15.29 7.94
N SER A 67 0.55 15.28 7.64
CA SER A 67 1.50 16.27 8.13
C SER A 67 1.09 17.69 7.75
N GLN A 68 0.66 17.91 6.51
CA GLN A 68 0.21 19.22 6.05
C GLN A 68 -1.04 19.70 6.79
N LYS A 69 -2.01 18.80 7.04
CA LYS A 69 -3.20 19.16 7.83
C LYS A 69 -2.84 19.48 9.27
N ILE A 70 -1.91 18.73 9.89
CA ILE A 70 -1.39 19.04 11.23
C ILE A 70 -0.72 20.41 11.26
N ILE A 71 0.14 20.70 10.29
CA ILE A 71 0.82 21.99 10.15
C ILE A 71 -0.21 23.13 10.02
N ASN A 72 -1.27 22.94 9.25
CA ASN A 72 -2.32 23.96 9.10
C ASN A 72 -3.00 24.27 10.43
N VAL A 73 -3.27 23.26 11.25
CA VAL A 73 -3.88 23.42 12.57
C VAL A 73 -2.91 24.04 13.57
N GLN A 74 -1.63 23.66 13.54
CA GLN A 74 -0.56 24.33 14.31
C GLN A 74 -0.44 25.80 13.92
N ASN A 75 -0.45 26.10 12.62
CA ASN A 75 -0.39 27.46 12.10
C ASN A 75 -1.57 28.31 12.53
N ALA A 76 -2.78 27.75 12.63
CA ALA A 76 -3.93 28.46 13.17
C ALA A 76 -3.69 28.93 14.62
N ALA A 77 -3.15 28.06 15.47
CA ALA A 77 -2.79 28.41 16.85
C ALA A 77 -1.66 29.47 16.88
N ILE A 78 -0.59 29.28 16.09
CA ILE A 78 0.53 30.23 15.98
C ILE A 78 0.03 31.61 15.55
N GLN A 79 -0.73 31.67 14.45
CA GLN A 79 -1.24 32.92 13.90
C GLN A 79 -2.16 33.62 14.88
N THR A 80 -2.97 32.87 15.63
CA THR A 80 -3.81 33.44 16.69
C THR A 80 -2.97 34.01 17.84
N GLY A 81 -1.89 33.32 18.22
CA GLY A 81 -0.98 33.75 19.29
C GLY A 81 -0.21 35.04 18.99
N ILE A 82 -0.13 35.47 17.73
CA ILE A 82 0.51 36.73 17.31
C ILE A 82 -0.49 37.87 17.01
N ILE A 83 -1.80 37.66 17.24
CA ILE A 83 -2.80 38.73 17.10
C ILE A 83 -2.64 39.70 18.27
N LYS A 84 -2.39 40.98 17.95
CA LYS A 84 -2.10 42.02 18.95
C LYS A 84 -3.24 42.20 19.94
N GLU A 85 -4.47 42.19 19.44
CA GLU A 85 -5.71 42.37 20.18
C GLU A 85 -5.96 41.25 21.19
N ILE A 86 -5.49 40.03 20.91
CA ILE A 86 -5.53 38.92 21.87
C ILE A 86 -4.62 39.22 23.07
N SER A 87 -3.47 39.84 22.82
CA SER A 87 -2.51 40.20 23.86
C SER A 87 -2.79 41.49 24.62
N ASP A 88 -3.64 42.37 24.09
CA ASP A 88 -3.93 43.68 24.68
C ASP A 88 -4.89 43.54 25.88
N PRO A 89 -4.52 44.02 27.09
CA PRO A 89 -5.40 43.99 28.26
C PRO A 89 -6.59 44.95 28.17
N LYS A 90 -6.59 45.92 27.23
CA LYS A 90 -7.70 46.87 27.03
C LYS A 90 -8.86 46.29 26.22
N ILE A 91 -8.60 45.23 25.45
CA ILE A 91 -9.60 44.55 24.64
C ILE A 91 -10.48 43.69 25.54
N SER A 92 -11.80 43.80 25.37
CA SER A 92 -12.76 43.07 26.22
C SER A 92 -12.71 41.57 25.99
N LYS A 93 -13.23 40.79 26.95
CA LYS A 93 -13.30 39.34 26.81
C LYS A 93 -14.16 38.93 25.62
N GLU A 94 -15.26 39.64 25.38
CA GLU A 94 -16.20 39.38 24.29
C GLU A 94 -15.55 39.61 22.92
N GLU A 95 -14.73 40.65 22.79
CA GLU A 95 -13.99 40.93 21.56
C GLU A 95 -12.91 39.89 21.29
N LYS A 96 -12.18 39.46 22.33
CA LYS A 96 -11.25 38.32 22.23
C LYS A 96 -11.97 37.03 21.81
N GLN A 97 -13.16 36.75 22.36
CA GLN A 97 -13.97 35.61 21.93
C GLN A 97 -14.36 35.71 20.45
N SER A 98 -14.73 36.90 19.97
CA SER A 98 -15.08 37.11 18.56
C SER A 98 -13.89 36.82 17.63
N ILE A 99 -12.68 37.23 18.02
CA ILE A 99 -11.45 36.90 17.28
C ILE A 99 -11.26 35.38 17.24
N ILE A 100 -11.35 34.71 18.40
CA ILE A 100 -11.22 33.25 18.49
C ILE A 100 -12.25 32.56 17.60
N SER A 101 -13.53 32.93 17.66
CA SER A 101 -14.57 32.30 16.86
C SER A 101 -14.44 32.58 15.36
N ARG A 102 -13.80 33.68 14.96
CA ARG A 102 -13.39 33.89 13.57
C ARG A 102 -12.27 32.94 13.15
N GLN A 103 -11.29 32.69 14.02
CA GLN A 103 -10.21 31.73 13.76
C GLN A 103 -10.74 30.29 13.70
N GLU A 104 -11.65 29.92 14.60
CA GLU A 104 -12.39 28.64 14.57
C GLU A 104 -13.03 28.42 13.20
N LYS A 105 -13.81 29.39 12.72
CA LYS A 105 -14.48 29.30 11.42
C LYS A 105 -13.52 29.28 10.23
N LEU A 106 -12.43 30.05 10.29
CA LEU A 106 -11.46 30.15 9.20
C LEU A 106 -10.68 28.83 9.00
N TYR A 107 -10.35 28.16 10.10
CA TYR A 107 -9.49 26.98 10.10
C TYR A 107 -10.24 25.66 10.33
N GLY A 108 -11.56 25.69 10.50
CA GLY A 108 -12.36 24.49 10.81
C GLY A 108 -12.01 23.90 12.17
N LEU A 109 -11.77 24.77 13.15
CA LEU A 109 -11.45 24.38 14.53
C LEU A 109 -12.64 24.63 15.44
N SER A 110 -12.58 24.05 16.63
CA SER A 110 -13.58 24.20 17.69
C SER A 110 -12.89 24.48 19.02
N ILE A 111 -13.67 24.92 20.01
CA ILE A 111 -13.23 25.06 21.41
C ILE A 111 -11.92 25.88 21.51
N GLY A 112 -11.92 27.04 20.89
CA GLY A 112 -10.84 28.01 21.03
C GLY A 112 -10.83 28.60 22.44
N GLN A 113 -9.71 28.49 23.14
CA GLN A 113 -9.57 28.98 24.52
C GLN A 113 -8.34 29.87 24.66
N ILE A 114 -8.44 30.85 25.57
CA ILE A 114 -7.33 31.73 25.94
C ILE A 114 -7.05 31.50 27.43
N MET A 115 -5.81 31.17 27.75
CA MET A 115 -5.32 31.02 29.12
C MET A 115 -4.35 32.15 29.45
N ASP A 116 -4.45 32.69 30.66
CA ASP A 116 -3.47 33.64 31.18
C ASP A 116 -2.14 32.95 31.55
N VAL A 117 -1.16 33.75 32.00
CA VAL A 117 0.16 33.24 32.44
C VAL A 117 0.10 32.26 33.61
N ASN A 118 -1.01 32.20 34.34
CA ASN A 118 -1.23 31.28 35.46
C ASN A 118 -2.04 30.04 35.04
N GLY A 119 -2.37 29.89 33.76
CA GLY A 119 -3.16 28.78 33.23
C GLY A 119 -4.66 28.90 33.50
N LYS A 120 -5.15 30.06 33.93
CA LYS A 120 -6.59 30.28 34.08
C LYS A 120 -7.20 30.65 32.74
N GLU A 121 -8.21 29.89 32.35
CA GLU A 121 -8.97 30.14 31.13
C GLU A 121 -9.86 31.38 31.29
N LEU A 122 -9.89 32.23 30.25
CA LEU A 122 -10.42 33.58 30.29
C LEU A 122 -11.93 33.66 30.60
N PHE A 123 -12.74 32.70 30.13
CA PHE A 123 -14.20 32.72 30.24
C PHE A 123 -14.72 31.91 31.44
N SER A 124 -14.27 30.67 31.58
CA SER A 124 -14.67 29.74 32.64
C SER A 124 -13.90 29.91 33.95
N GLY A 125 -12.72 30.55 33.91
CA GLY A 125 -11.82 30.68 35.07
C GLY A 125 -11.17 29.37 35.51
N LYS A 126 -11.37 28.29 34.76
CA LYS A 126 -10.83 26.96 35.07
C LYS A 126 -9.32 26.94 34.88
N ASP A 127 -8.64 26.22 35.78
CA ASP A 127 -7.18 26.10 35.80
C ASP A 127 -6.71 24.91 34.95
N TYR A 128 -5.81 25.19 34.02
CA TYR A 128 -5.16 24.25 33.12
C TYR A 128 -3.63 24.29 33.21
N SER A 129 -3.06 24.99 34.22
CA SER A 129 -1.61 25.13 34.43
C SER A 129 -0.85 23.80 34.54
N GLY A 130 -1.53 22.74 35.01
CA GLY A 130 -0.97 21.39 35.11
C GLY A 130 -0.81 20.66 33.77
N ARG A 131 -1.45 21.11 32.69
CA ARG A 131 -1.50 20.42 31.39
C ARG A 131 -0.21 20.62 30.59
N ASP A 132 0.19 19.57 29.87
CA ASP A 132 1.44 19.59 29.09
C ASP A 132 1.40 20.65 27.98
N TYR A 133 0.25 20.79 27.30
CA TYR A 133 0.07 21.82 26.26
C TYR A 133 0.33 23.24 26.79
N PHE A 134 -0.04 23.50 28.05
CA PHE A 134 0.15 24.80 28.68
C PHE A 134 1.62 25.02 29.03
N LYS A 135 2.24 24.05 29.72
CA LYS A 135 3.65 24.11 30.12
C LYS A 135 4.58 24.26 28.92
N ILE A 136 4.33 23.51 27.86
CA ILE A 136 5.14 23.54 26.64
C ILE A 136 4.91 24.85 25.87
N SER A 137 3.67 25.32 25.75
CA SER A 137 3.38 26.62 25.12
C SER A 137 3.97 27.80 25.88
N MET A 138 3.93 27.78 27.21
CA MET A 138 4.59 28.79 28.05
C MET A 138 6.13 28.76 27.95
N SER A 139 6.73 27.71 27.38
CA SER A 139 8.15 27.67 27.01
C SER A 139 8.45 28.26 25.62
N GLY A 140 7.44 28.78 24.94
CA GLY A 140 7.55 29.39 23.61
C GLY A 140 7.40 28.42 22.45
N LYS A 141 6.98 27.17 22.70
CA LYS A 141 6.86 26.11 21.69
C LYS A 141 5.40 25.80 21.39
N VAL A 142 5.09 25.55 20.12
CA VAL A 142 3.79 24.99 19.74
C VAL A 142 3.71 23.55 20.22
N TYR A 143 2.53 23.14 20.66
CA TYR A 143 2.30 21.76 21.07
C TYR A 143 1.03 21.20 20.48
N LEU A 144 1.13 19.96 20.01
CA LEU A 144 0.03 19.13 19.55
C LEU A 144 -0.06 17.93 20.49
N SER A 145 -1.21 17.74 21.15
CA SER A 145 -1.40 16.58 22.02
C SER A 145 -1.48 15.29 21.21
N SER A 146 -1.27 14.14 21.86
CA SER A 146 -1.79 12.90 21.29
C SER A 146 -3.33 12.92 21.36
N PRO A 147 -4.05 12.27 20.44
CA PRO A 147 -5.51 12.24 20.49
C PRO A 147 -5.94 11.37 21.67
N VAL A 148 -6.82 11.90 22.53
CA VAL A 148 -7.29 11.22 23.75
C VAL A 148 -8.80 10.99 23.64
N LEU A 149 -9.25 9.78 23.96
CA LEU A 149 -10.69 9.53 24.06
C LEU A 149 -11.25 10.30 25.27
N SER A 150 -12.15 11.24 25.02
CA SER A 150 -12.88 11.91 26.09
C SER A 150 -13.80 10.90 26.77
N LYS A 151 -13.57 10.67 28.06
CA LYS A 151 -14.43 9.80 28.89
C LYS A 151 -15.86 10.33 29.04
N VAL A 152 -16.09 11.61 28.71
CA VAL A 152 -17.40 12.27 28.84
C VAL A 152 -18.20 12.13 27.55
N THR A 153 -17.56 12.33 26.40
CA THR A 153 -18.24 12.36 25.09
C THR A 153 -18.05 11.07 24.30
N GLY A 154 -17.11 10.20 24.69
CA GLY A 154 -16.70 9.03 23.90
C GLY A 154 -16.02 9.41 22.58
N GLN A 155 -15.64 10.68 22.41
CA GLN A 155 -15.05 11.19 21.17
C GLN A 155 -13.57 11.48 21.36
N LEU A 156 -12.81 11.31 20.27
CA LEU A 156 -11.40 11.63 20.26
C LEU A 156 -11.23 13.15 20.33
N THR A 157 -10.44 13.63 21.29
CA THR A 157 -10.11 15.04 21.46
C THR A 157 -8.62 15.22 21.23
N LEU A 158 -8.29 16.18 20.38
CA LEU A 158 -6.95 16.61 20.08
C LEU A 158 -6.86 18.08 20.48
N VAL A 159 -5.74 18.50 21.08
CA VAL A 159 -5.54 19.90 21.44
C VAL A 159 -4.28 20.40 20.75
N VAL A 160 -4.43 21.50 20.02
CA VAL A 160 -3.29 22.29 19.53
C VAL A 160 -3.16 23.54 20.38
N SER A 161 -1.94 23.93 20.68
CA SER A 161 -1.65 25.06 21.56
C SER A 161 -0.44 25.85 21.08
N ALA A 162 -0.48 27.16 21.29
CA ALA A 162 0.61 28.06 20.97
C ALA A 162 0.72 29.20 22.01
N PRO A 163 1.94 29.74 22.23
CA PRO A 163 2.13 30.93 23.05
C PRO A 163 1.41 32.14 22.47
N ILE A 164 0.82 32.95 23.35
CA ILE A 164 0.38 34.30 23.02
C ILE A 164 1.52 35.26 23.35
N TRP A 165 1.99 35.97 22.32
CA TRP A 165 3.12 36.89 22.44
C TRP A 165 2.65 38.33 22.69
N GLU A 166 3.29 39.01 23.64
CA GLU A 166 3.03 40.43 23.92
C GLU A 166 3.20 41.27 22.65
N ASN A 167 2.17 42.07 22.30
CA ASN A 167 2.12 42.89 21.09
C ASN A 167 2.29 42.10 19.77
N GLY A 168 2.07 40.78 19.79
CA GLY A 168 2.21 39.90 18.63
C GLY A 168 3.66 39.67 18.19
N VAL A 169 4.65 39.99 19.02
CA VAL A 169 6.08 39.85 18.67
C VAL A 169 6.58 38.46 19.08
N GLN A 170 6.66 37.55 18.11
CA GLN A 170 7.16 36.18 18.34
C GLN A 170 8.58 36.20 18.91
N GLY A 171 8.82 35.38 19.95
CA GLY A 171 10.09 35.36 20.69
C GLY A 171 10.22 36.44 21.77
N GLY A 172 9.21 37.30 21.93
CA GLY A 172 9.12 38.28 23.01
C GLY A 172 8.60 37.68 24.33
N LYS A 173 7.90 38.49 25.13
CA LYS A 173 7.29 38.03 26.38
C LYS A 173 6.02 37.23 26.08
N ILE A 174 5.86 36.08 26.73
CA ILE A 174 4.63 35.27 26.66
C ILE A 174 3.65 35.78 27.72
N ILE A 175 2.43 36.09 27.31
CA ILE A 175 1.37 36.63 28.19
C ILE A 175 0.19 35.67 28.36
N GLY A 176 0.27 34.49 27.75
CA GLY A 176 -0.74 33.45 27.85
C GLY A 176 -0.53 32.36 26.82
N VAL A 177 -1.52 31.47 26.71
CA VAL A 177 -1.57 30.38 25.74
C VAL A 177 -2.93 30.40 25.05
N VAL A 178 -2.92 30.22 23.74
CA VAL A 178 -4.13 29.95 22.97
C VAL A 178 -4.19 28.46 22.64
N THR A 179 -5.38 27.88 22.76
CA THR A 179 -5.63 26.50 22.33
C THR A 179 -6.81 26.41 21.40
N PHE A 180 -6.79 25.39 20.56
CA PHE A 180 -7.92 24.98 19.76
C PHE A 180 -8.04 23.46 19.77
N ASP A 181 -9.26 22.98 19.67
CA ASP A 181 -9.56 21.58 19.42
C ASP A 181 -9.87 21.43 17.94
N PRO A 182 -9.05 20.67 17.19
CA PRO A 182 -9.37 20.35 15.80
C PRO A 182 -10.66 19.54 15.75
N ASP A 183 -11.35 19.56 14.61
CA ASP A 183 -12.53 18.73 14.42
C ASP A 183 -12.22 17.26 14.77
N LYS A 184 -13.10 16.63 15.55
CA LYS A 184 -12.99 15.23 15.96
C LYS A 184 -12.88 14.29 14.76
N ASP A 185 -13.47 14.68 13.63
CA ASP A 185 -13.49 13.88 12.42
C ASP A 185 -12.28 14.14 11.52
N LEU A 186 -11.45 15.16 11.82
CA LEU A 186 -10.28 15.53 11.03
C LEU A 186 -9.38 14.34 10.71
N LEU A 187 -9.02 13.55 11.73
CA LEU A 187 -8.13 12.40 11.52
C LEU A 187 -8.83 11.24 10.81
N ASN A 188 -10.12 11.04 11.07
CA ASN A 188 -10.90 9.98 10.44
C ASN A 188 -11.15 10.26 8.96
N GLU A 189 -11.45 11.51 8.59
CA GLU A 189 -11.59 11.94 7.20
C GLU A 189 -10.29 11.76 6.43
N ILE A 190 -9.16 12.15 7.03
CA ILE A 190 -7.84 11.93 6.41
C ILE A 190 -7.62 10.46 6.12
N VAL A 191 -7.91 9.59 7.08
CA VAL A 191 -7.73 8.14 6.94
C VAL A 191 -8.72 7.55 5.93
N ALA A 192 -9.95 8.05 5.88
CA ALA A 192 -11.00 7.58 4.97
C ALA A 192 -10.73 7.96 3.49
N ASP A 193 -10.04 9.08 3.25
CA ASP A 193 -9.67 9.57 1.92
C ASP A 193 -8.48 8.80 1.31
N ILE A 194 -7.66 8.12 2.13
CA ILE A 194 -6.54 7.33 1.64
C ILE A 194 -7.06 6.02 1.04
N LYS A 195 -7.12 5.96 -0.29
CA LYS A 195 -7.51 4.76 -1.05
C LYS A 195 -6.47 4.45 -2.12
N ILE A 196 -5.94 3.23 -2.09
CA ILE A 196 -4.97 2.72 -3.07
C ILE A 196 -5.64 1.68 -4.00
N GLY A 197 -6.68 1.02 -3.51
CA GLY A 197 -7.52 0.06 -4.25
C GLY A 197 -8.90 -0.05 -3.62
N GLU A 198 -9.80 -0.84 -4.21
CA GLU A 198 -11.13 -1.11 -3.67
C GLU A 198 -11.07 -1.76 -2.29
N LYS A 199 -10.14 -2.70 -2.11
CA LYS A 199 -9.89 -3.40 -0.84
C LYS A 199 -8.63 -2.86 -0.17
N SER A 200 -8.72 -1.60 0.25
CA SER A 200 -7.70 -0.95 1.06
C SER A 200 -8.29 -0.21 2.25
N TYR A 201 -7.48 -0.02 3.28
CA TYR A 201 -7.79 0.86 4.39
C TYR A 201 -6.51 1.43 4.99
N ALA A 202 -6.61 2.62 5.56
CA ALA A 202 -5.51 3.26 6.27
C ALA A 202 -5.81 3.33 7.77
N TYR A 203 -4.77 3.62 8.54
CA TYR A 203 -4.85 3.90 9.96
C TYR A 203 -3.69 4.81 10.39
N LEU A 204 -3.87 5.49 11.53
CA LEU A 204 -2.83 6.30 12.17
C LEU A 204 -2.46 5.68 13.50
N LEU A 205 -1.16 5.66 13.80
CA LEU A 205 -0.60 5.30 15.10
C LEU A 205 0.05 6.51 15.76
N ASN A 206 0.02 6.56 17.09
CA ASN A 206 0.89 7.44 17.86
C ASN A 206 2.32 6.84 18.01
N ASN A 207 3.20 7.57 18.69
CA ASN A 207 4.58 7.17 18.97
C ASN A 207 4.73 5.89 19.83
N GLU A 208 3.66 5.43 20.48
CA GLU A 208 3.62 4.19 21.27
C GLU A 208 3.04 3.01 20.48
N GLY A 209 2.64 3.22 19.22
CA GLY A 209 2.01 2.21 18.37
C GLY A 209 0.53 1.98 18.68
N THR A 210 -0.12 2.89 19.43
CA THR A 210 -1.56 2.84 19.68
C THR A 210 -2.31 3.50 18.53
N THR A 211 -3.39 2.86 18.08
CA THR A 211 -4.24 3.34 16.99
C THR A 211 -4.98 4.61 17.41
N ILE A 212 -4.76 5.71 16.67
CA ILE A 212 -5.38 7.03 16.94
C ILE A 212 -6.41 7.44 15.90
N ALA A 213 -6.40 6.82 14.71
CA ALA A 213 -7.48 6.94 13.74
C ALA A 213 -7.56 5.68 12.89
N HIS A 214 -8.78 5.21 12.65
CA HIS A 214 -9.04 4.00 11.90
C HIS A 214 -10.48 4.03 11.37
N LYS A 215 -10.73 3.45 10.19
CA LYS A 215 -12.08 3.37 9.61
C LYS A 215 -13.09 2.71 10.55
N ASN A 216 -12.67 1.63 11.19
CA ASN A 216 -13.36 1.05 12.34
C ASN A 216 -12.98 1.81 13.62
N THR A 217 -13.90 2.64 14.12
CA THR A 217 -13.69 3.49 15.29
C THR A 217 -13.53 2.71 16.59
N SER A 218 -13.97 1.43 16.66
CA SER A 218 -13.80 0.59 17.85
C SER A 218 -12.35 0.23 18.15
N LEU A 219 -11.43 0.44 17.20
CA LEU A 219 -10.01 0.16 17.35
C LEU A 219 -9.22 1.36 17.90
N ILE A 220 -9.82 2.56 17.85
CA ILE A 220 -9.16 3.79 18.29
C ILE A 220 -8.95 3.76 19.81
N ASN A 221 -7.71 3.97 20.27
CA ASN A 221 -7.25 3.86 21.66
C ASN A 221 -7.34 2.46 22.31
N GLU A 222 -7.92 1.48 21.64
CA GLU A 222 -8.02 0.08 22.11
C GLU A 222 -6.96 -0.81 21.46
N GLU A 223 -6.67 -0.58 20.19
CA GLU A 223 -5.72 -1.37 19.43
C GLU A 223 -4.28 -0.85 19.59
N ASN A 224 -3.39 -1.77 19.92
CA ASN A 224 -1.94 -1.57 19.86
C ASN A 224 -1.33 -2.91 19.43
N THR A 225 -1.14 -3.07 18.13
CA THR A 225 -0.71 -4.33 17.52
C THR A 225 0.65 -4.78 18.04
N ILE A 226 1.53 -3.83 18.39
CA ILE A 226 2.82 -4.10 19.02
C ILE A 226 2.64 -4.87 20.33
N LYS A 227 1.81 -4.37 21.24
CA LYS A 227 1.51 -5.04 22.53
C LYS A 227 0.71 -6.33 22.34
N GLN A 228 -0.30 -6.30 21.48
CA GLN A 228 -1.15 -7.47 21.22
C GLN A 228 -0.39 -8.64 20.59
N SER A 229 0.69 -8.37 19.84
CA SER A 229 1.54 -9.42 19.26
C SER A 229 2.26 -10.29 20.29
N GLU A 230 2.38 -9.83 21.54
CA GLU A 230 2.98 -10.61 22.63
C GLU A 230 2.15 -11.85 22.98
N THR A 231 0.83 -11.77 22.81
CA THR A 231 -0.11 -12.86 23.09
C THR A 231 -0.72 -13.46 21.82
N ASN A 232 -0.69 -12.75 20.70
CA ASN A 232 -1.19 -13.22 19.42
C ASN A 232 -0.10 -13.24 18.33
N LYS A 233 0.39 -14.44 18.02
CA LYS A 233 1.46 -14.64 17.01
C LYS A 233 1.07 -14.23 15.59
N SER A 234 -0.22 -14.20 15.24
CA SER A 234 -0.64 -13.77 13.90
C SER A 234 -0.40 -12.27 13.66
N LEU A 235 -0.24 -11.49 14.74
CA LEU A 235 0.02 -10.05 14.67
C LEU A 235 1.51 -9.70 14.59
N VAL A 236 2.42 -10.67 14.72
CA VAL A 236 3.86 -10.41 14.72
C VAL A 236 4.34 -9.67 13.46
N PRO A 237 3.94 -10.05 12.23
CA PRO A 237 4.35 -9.33 11.03
C PRO A 237 3.88 -7.86 11.01
N PHE A 238 2.68 -7.60 11.53
CA PHE A 238 2.12 -6.26 11.67
C PHE A 238 2.89 -5.45 12.71
N ALA A 239 3.14 -6.04 13.89
CA ALA A 239 3.89 -5.42 14.96
C ALA A 239 5.34 -5.08 14.55
N GLU A 240 5.98 -5.90 13.71
CA GLU A 240 7.31 -5.58 13.16
C GLU A 240 7.28 -4.37 12.23
N ALA A 241 6.24 -4.24 11.40
CA ALA A 241 6.02 -3.08 10.56
C ALA A 241 5.73 -1.82 11.40
N ASP A 242 4.85 -1.93 12.39
CA ASP A 242 4.50 -0.83 13.29
C ASP A 242 5.69 -0.40 14.15
N LYS A 243 6.57 -1.32 14.58
CA LYS A 243 7.84 -1.00 15.25
C LYS A 243 8.77 -0.19 14.35
N LYS A 244 8.89 -0.56 13.07
CA LYS A 244 9.68 0.21 12.09
C LYS A 244 9.07 1.60 11.88
N LEU A 245 7.74 1.67 11.79
CA LEU A 245 7.00 2.92 11.66
C LEU A 245 7.28 3.89 12.82
N ILE A 246 7.09 3.47 14.08
CA ILE A 246 7.34 4.33 15.24
C ILE A 246 8.82 4.69 15.42
N SER A 247 9.74 3.92 14.82
CA SER A 247 11.16 4.26 14.75
C SER A 247 11.50 5.30 13.66
N GLY A 248 10.50 5.82 12.94
CA GLY A 248 10.68 6.82 11.90
C GLY A 248 11.02 6.25 10.52
N GLN A 249 10.83 4.96 10.28
CA GLN A 249 11.11 4.34 8.99
C GLN A 249 9.87 4.34 8.08
N ALA A 250 10.10 4.41 6.78
CA ALA A 250 9.08 4.20 5.76
C ALA A 250 9.40 2.94 4.95
N GLY A 251 8.38 2.17 4.58
CA GLY A 251 8.54 0.92 3.85
C GLY A 251 7.24 0.16 3.69
N CYS A 252 7.36 -1.11 3.35
CA CYS A 252 6.23 -2.02 3.33
C CYS A 252 6.60 -3.39 3.89
N ALA A 253 5.60 -4.17 4.26
CA ALA A 253 5.72 -5.56 4.68
C ALA A 253 4.59 -6.39 4.05
N ASP A 254 4.90 -7.62 3.68
CA ASP A 254 3.89 -8.61 3.33
C ASP A 254 3.30 -9.20 4.61
N VAL A 255 1.98 -9.18 4.72
CA VAL A 255 1.26 -9.67 5.91
C VAL A 255 0.06 -10.52 5.47
N GLU A 256 -0.41 -11.38 6.36
CA GLU A 256 -1.59 -12.21 6.14
C GLU A 256 -2.66 -11.85 7.16
N SER A 257 -3.89 -11.61 6.69
CA SER A 257 -5.05 -11.35 7.54
C SER A 257 -6.25 -12.11 7.01
N ASN A 258 -6.90 -12.88 7.88
CA ASN A 258 -8.05 -13.74 7.55
C ASN A 258 -7.80 -14.67 6.35
N GLY A 259 -6.59 -15.24 6.23
CA GLY A 259 -6.20 -16.13 5.14
C GLY A 259 -5.99 -15.43 3.79
N GLN A 260 -5.99 -14.11 3.75
CA GLN A 260 -5.73 -13.32 2.55
C GLN A 260 -4.37 -12.62 2.66
N GLY A 261 -3.67 -12.50 1.53
CA GLY A 261 -2.41 -11.79 1.44
C GLY A 261 -2.62 -10.28 1.32
N TRP A 262 -1.91 -9.52 2.14
CA TRP A 262 -1.93 -8.06 2.15
C TRP A 262 -0.51 -7.50 2.05
N VAL A 263 -0.41 -6.26 1.59
CA VAL A 263 0.78 -5.43 1.71
C VAL A 263 0.47 -4.29 2.68
N LEU A 264 1.21 -4.22 3.77
CA LEU A 264 1.17 -3.13 4.73
C LEU A 264 2.25 -2.11 4.39
N GLY A 265 1.87 -0.96 3.86
CA GLY A 265 2.75 0.20 3.74
C GLY A 265 2.76 1.03 5.02
N TYR A 266 3.92 1.54 5.41
CA TYR A 266 4.07 2.39 6.58
C TYR A 266 4.97 3.60 6.29
N ALA A 267 4.64 4.77 6.83
CA ALA A 267 5.48 5.98 6.75
C ALA A 267 5.23 6.94 7.93
N PRO A 268 6.29 7.58 8.47
CA PRO A 268 6.15 8.52 9.57
C PRO A 268 5.47 9.81 9.12
N VAL A 269 4.72 10.43 10.03
CA VAL A 269 4.10 11.74 9.82
C VAL A 269 5.02 12.81 10.41
N GLU A 270 5.70 13.54 9.54
CA GLU A 270 6.55 14.67 9.95
C GLU A 270 5.75 15.77 10.65
N ASN A 271 6.41 16.54 11.52
CA ASN A 271 5.80 17.65 12.29
C ASN A 271 4.63 17.24 13.21
N SER A 272 4.48 15.95 13.46
CA SER A 272 3.55 15.38 14.45
C SER A 272 4.29 14.99 15.75
N ASN A 273 3.55 14.50 16.73
CA ASN A 273 4.12 13.96 17.97
C ASN A 273 4.55 12.48 17.79
N GLY A 274 5.36 12.21 16.76
CA GLY A 274 5.85 10.87 16.42
C GLY A 274 4.78 9.93 15.84
N TRP A 275 3.79 10.47 15.14
CA TRP A 275 2.73 9.66 14.54
C TRP A 275 3.20 8.97 13.27
N GLY A 276 2.52 7.89 12.90
CA GLY A 276 2.76 7.15 11.66
C GLY A 276 1.47 6.78 10.95
N VAL A 277 1.53 6.69 9.63
CA VAL A 277 0.43 6.16 8.79
C VAL A 277 0.75 4.72 8.41
N GLY A 278 -0.20 3.83 8.63
CA GLY A 278 -0.25 2.50 8.03
C GLY A 278 -1.31 2.46 6.93
N VAL A 279 -1.02 1.79 5.82
CA VAL A 279 -1.99 1.52 4.75
C VAL A 279 -1.93 0.06 4.35
N MET A 280 -3.08 -0.60 4.45
CA MET A 280 -3.29 -1.99 4.12
C MET A 280 -3.91 -2.11 2.74
N VAL A 281 -3.27 -2.86 1.85
CA VAL A 281 -3.75 -3.12 0.48
C VAL A 281 -3.81 -4.61 0.24
N ASN A 282 -4.99 -5.09 -0.18
CA ASN A 282 -5.17 -6.50 -0.51
C ASN A 282 -4.45 -6.84 -1.82
N LYS A 283 -3.68 -7.94 -1.85
CA LYS A 283 -2.90 -8.32 -3.04
C LYS A 283 -3.80 -8.70 -4.22
N ASP A 284 -4.93 -9.36 -3.97
CA ASP A 284 -5.80 -9.84 -5.04
C ASP A 284 -6.46 -8.69 -5.80
N ASP A 285 -6.67 -7.56 -5.14
CA ASP A 285 -7.23 -6.33 -5.74
C ASP A 285 -6.28 -5.74 -6.79
N PHE A 286 -4.98 -5.75 -6.50
CA PHE A 286 -3.97 -5.23 -7.42
C PHE A 286 -3.54 -6.25 -8.47
N LEU A 287 -3.53 -7.54 -8.12
CA LEU A 287 -3.09 -8.62 -9.00
C LEU A 287 -4.19 -9.14 -9.94
N GLY A 288 -5.42 -8.61 -9.87
CA GLY A 288 -6.51 -8.94 -10.79
C GLY A 288 -6.13 -8.79 -12.28
N GLU A 289 -5.48 -7.68 -12.63
CA GLU A 289 -5.00 -7.44 -14.00
C GLU A 289 -3.88 -8.41 -14.42
N MET A 290 -3.05 -8.83 -13.45
CA MET A 290 -2.02 -9.84 -13.69
C MET A 290 -2.65 -11.20 -14.02
N TYR A 291 -3.69 -11.63 -13.30
CA TYR A 291 -4.39 -12.88 -13.61
C TYR A 291 -5.00 -12.86 -15.02
N THR A 292 -5.58 -11.72 -15.42
CA THR A 292 -6.11 -11.53 -16.78
C THR A 292 -5.00 -11.63 -17.84
N SER A 293 -3.83 -11.08 -17.55
CA SER A 293 -2.65 -11.17 -18.43
C SER A 293 -2.12 -12.61 -18.57
N ILE A 294 -2.11 -13.38 -17.46
CA ILE A 294 -1.71 -14.79 -17.47
C ILE A 294 -2.70 -15.62 -18.30
N ILE A 295 -4.01 -15.42 -18.12
CA ILE A 295 -5.05 -16.12 -18.90
C ILE A 295 -4.89 -15.82 -20.39
N THR A 296 -4.68 -14.54 -20.75
CA THR A 296 -4.46 -14.12 -22.13
C THR A 296 -3.23 -14.80 -22.73
N THR A 297 -2.14 -14.90 -21.95
CA THR A 297 -0.90 -15.59 -22.37
C THR A 297 -1.15 -17.08 -22.63
N ILE A 298 -1.93 -17.75 -21.78
CA ILE A 298 -2.30 -19.17 -21.95
C ILE A 298 -3.13 -19.36 -23.22
N ILE A 299 -4.12 -18.51 -23.46
CA ILE A 299 -4.95 -18.57 -24.68
C ILE A 299 -4.09 -18.41 -25.92
N LEU A 300 -3.19 -17.42 -25.95
CA LEU A 300 -2.26 -17.23 -27.07
C LEU A 300 -1.33 -18.43 -27.27
N ALA A 301 -0.80 -19.03 -26.19
CA ALA A 301 0.03 -20.22 -26.27
C ALA A 301 -0.71 -21.41 -26.90
N ILE A 302 -1.99 -21.61 -26.57
CA ILE A 302 -2.84 -22.64 -27.18
C ILE A 302 -3.03 -22.36 -28.66
N VAL A 303 -3.37 -21.12 -29.03
CA VAL A 303 -3.57 -20.72 -30.44
C VAL A 303 -2.30 -20.94 -31.26
N PHE A 304 -1.14 -20.52 -30.77
CA PHE A 304 0.13 -20.72 -31.47
C PHE A 304 0.53 -22.20 -31.57
N THR A 305 0.20 -23.01 -30.57
CA THR A 305 0.42 -24.46 -30.64
C THR A 305 -0.43 -25.12 -31.73
N ILE A 306 -1.71 -24.71 -31.86
CA ILE A 306 -2.60 -25.20 -32.93
C ILE A 306 -2.06 -24.77 -34.30
N LEU A 307 -1.62 -23.52 -34.45
CA LEU A 307 -1.03 -23.03 -35.70
C LEU A 307 0.25 -23.78 -36.06
N ALA A 308 1.14 -24.01 -35.09
CA ALA A 308 2.36 -24.79 -35.28
C ALA A 308 2.05 -26.23 -35.72
N PHE A 309 1.01 -26.85 -35.16
CA PHE A 309 0.55 -28.17 -35.58
C PHE A 309 0.05 -28.18 -37.04
N ILE A 310 -0.77 -27.21 -37.43
CA ILE A 310 -1.26 -27.07 -38.81
C ILE A 310 -0.10 -26.89 -39.79
N VAL A 311 0.85 -26.02 -39.47
CA VAL A 311 2.04 -25.76 -40.30
C VAL A 311 2.92 -27.01 -40.38
N ALA A 312 3.15 -27.70 -39.26
CA ALA A 312 3.92 -28.94 -39.21
C ALA A 312 3.27 -30.02 -40.11
N MET A 313 1.95 -30.21 -40.06
CA MET A 313 1.27 -31.15 -40.95
C MET A 313 1.44 -30.78 -42.43
N ARG A 314 1.30 -29.50 -42.79
CA ARG A 314 1.48 -29.03 -44.17
C ARG A 314 2.91 -29.28 -44.66
N LEU A 315 3.90 -29.00 -43.83
CA LEU A 315 5.32 -29.17 -44.16
C LEU A 315 5.70 -30.66 -44.26
N SER A 316 5.27 -31.47 -43.30
CA SER A 316 5.50 -32.92 -43.30
C SER A 316 4.86 -33.61 -44.50
N ASN A 317 3.72 -33.11 -45.01
CA ASN A 317 3.14 -33.60 -46.26
C ASN A 317 3.97 -33.18 -47.48
N LYS A 318 4.37 -31.90 -47.56
CA LYS A 318 5.14 -31.37 -48.71
C LYS A 318 6.53 -31.99 -48.85
N ILE A 319 7.18 -32.35 -47.75
CA ILE A 319 8.54 -32.92 -47.76
C ILE A 319 8.50 -34.44 -47.60
N GLY A 320 7.66 -34.95 -46.70
CA GLY A 320 7.62 -36.37 -46.38
C GLY A 320 7.06 -37.24 -47.50
N ASN A 321 6.10 -36.75 -48.29
CA ASN A 321 5.54 -37.53 -49.40
C ASN A 321 6.55 -37.71 -50.54
N PRO A 322 7.20 -36.65 -51.08
CA PRO A 322 8.19 -36.82 -52.14
C PRO A 322 9.40 -37.67 -51.73
N LEU A 323 9.84 -37.57 -50.47
CA LEU A 323 10.93 -38.41 -49.96
C LEU A 323 10.53 -39.89 -49.89
N LYS A 324 9.28 -40.17 -49.53
CA LYS A 324 8.74 -41.53 -49.51
C LYS A 324 8.67 -42.10 -50.93
N GLU A 325 8.14 -41.34 -51.88
CA GLU A 325 8.07 -41.71 -53.31
C GLU A 325 9.47 -41.99 -53.88
N CYS A 326 10.44 -41.11 -53.61
CA CYS A 326 11.84 -41.32 -54.02
C CYS A 326 12.42 -42.61 -53.40
N SER A 327 12.19 -42.83 -52.09
CA SER A 327 12.68 -44.05 -51.42
C SER A 327 12.05 -45.32 -51.98
N GLU A 328 10.76 -45.30 -52.30
CA GLU A 328 10.06 -46.43 -52.91
C GLU A 328 10.57 -46.69 -54.33
N ARG A 329 10.85 -45.64 -55.12
CA ARG A 329 11.43 -45.78 -56.47
C ARG A 329 12.83 -46.39 -56.42
N LEU A 330 13.68 -45.94 -55.50
CA LEU A 330 15.02 -46.49 -55.31
C LEU A 330 14.98 -47.97 -54.90
N LYS A 331 14.00 -48.38 -54.08
CA LYS A 331 13.79 -49.81 -53.76
C LYS A 331 13.40 -50.63 -54.97
N LYS A 332 12.42 -50.17 -55.76
CA LYS A 332 12.01 -50.84 -57.01
C LYS A 332 13.16 -50.95 -58.01
N LEU A 333 13.98 -49.90 -58.11
CA LEU A 333 15.18 -49.91 -58.94
C LEU A 333 16.19 -50.97 -58.47
N ALA A 334 16.44 -51.09 -57.17
CA ALA A 334 17.32 -52.12 -56.60
C ALA A 334 16.77 -53.54 -56.82
N GLU A 335 15.45 -53.70 -56.92
CA GLU A 335 14.77 -54.96 -57.25
C GLU A 335 14.74 -55.25 -58.78
N GLY A 336 15.34 -54.38 -59.60
CA GLY A 336 15.50 -54.57 -61.04
C GLY A 336 14.40 -53.96 -61.91
N ASP A 337 13.47 -53.19 -61.33
CA ASP A 337 12.44 -52.48 -62.08
C ASP A 337 12.97 -51.13 -62.60
N LEU A 338 13.30 -51.08 -63.89
CA LEU A 338 13.82 -49.90 -64.58
C LEU A 338 12.73 -49.01 -65.18
N ASN A 339 11.49 -49.47 -65.30
CA ASN A 339 10.48 -48.86 -66.18
C ASN A 339 9.31 -48.18 -65.46
N SER A 340 9.12 -48.39 -64.16
CA SER A 340 8.04 -47.72 -63.42
C SER A 340 8.24 -46.20 -63.31
N GLU A 341 7.19 -45.44 -63.63
CA GLU A 341 7.17 -43.98 -63.52
C GLU A 341 7.04 -43.50 -62.07
N THR A 342 7.56 -42.31 -61.80
CA THR A 342 7.37 -41.57 -60.54
C THR A 342 6.05 -40.79 -60.63
N THR A 343 5.05 -41.16 -59.81
CA THR A 343 3.86 -40.32 -59.56
C THR A 343 4.14 -39.21 -58.57
#